data_AF-A0A5S9PFP2-F1
#
_entry.id   AF-A0A5S9PFP2-F1
#
_cell.length_a   1.000
_cell.length_b   1.000
_cell.length_c   1.000
_cell.angle_alpha   90.00
_cell.angle_beta   90.00
_cell.angle_gamma   90.00
#
_symmetry.space_group_name_H-M   'P 1'
#
loop_
_entity.id
_entity.type
_entity.pdbx_description
1 polymer ?
#
loop_
_entity_poly.entity_id
_entity_poly.type
_entity_poly.pdbx_seq_one_letter_code
_entity_poly.pdbx_strand_id
1 'polypeptide(L)'
;MNKKNQPHKRYKDEFKAEVLLLAEKIGVTKAADQLGLYGSQIYQWRATTEKRSNTREHESSLATENARLKREKADLEKEVEFLKRRRPTSQRTQSNAFPVH
;
A
#
# COMPACT_ATOMS: atom_id res chain seq x y z
N MET A 1 5.05 12.28 38.97
CA MET A 1 5.78 12.74 37.76
C MET A 1 4.84 13.50 36.84
N ASN A 2 5.00 14.82 36.71
CA ASN A 2 4.10 15.67 35.92
C ASN A 2 4.52 15.64 34.44
N LYS A 3 3.75 14.93 33.59
CA LYS A 3 3.95 14.95 32.14
C LYS A 3 3.38 16.26 31.59
N LYS A 4 4.25 17.25 31.33
CA LYS A 4 3.87 18.49 30.67
C LYS A 4 3.44 18.17 29.24
N ASN A 5 2.13 18.24 28.97
CA ASN A 5 1.55 18.11 27.63
C ASN A 5 1.94 19.35 26.80
N GLN A 6 3.11 19.30 26.17
CA GLN A 6 3.54 20.31 25.20
C GLN A 6 2.75 20.12 23.90
N PRO A 7 2.09 21.16 23.37
CA PRO A 7 1.38 21.07 22.10
C PRO A 7 2.35 20.63 21.02
N HIS A 8 2.04 19.50 20.37
CA HIS A 8 2.88 18.96 19.29
C HIS A 8 2.93 19.95 18.13
N LYS A 9 4.02 20.72 18.04
CA LYS A 9 4.31 21.58 16.89
C LYS A 9 4.41 20.68 15.65
N ARG A 10 3.45 20.80 14.74
CA ARG A 10 3.50 20.08 13.46
C ARG A 10 4.48 20.78 12.54
N TYR A 11 5.66 20.20 12.38
CA TYR A 11 6.63 20.65 11.38
C TYR A 11 6.24 20.14 9.99
N LYS A 12 6.39 21.00 8.98
CA LYS A 12 6.22 20.62 7.56
C LYS A 12 7.25 19.54 7.19
N ASP A 13 6.91 18.69 6.24
CA ASP A 13 7.78 17.59 5.85
C ASP A 13 9.06 18.07 5.14
N GLU A 14 9.02 19.20 4.42
CA GLU A 14 10.19 19.89 3.85
C GLU A 14 11.19 20.31 4.95
N PHE A 15 10.69 20.94 6.02
CA PHE A 15 11.52 21.37 7.15
C PHE A 15 12.20 20.17 7.81
N LYS A 16 11.47 19.06 8.00
CA LYS A 16 12.07 17.84 8.57
C LYS A 16 13.18 17.31 7.65
N ALA A 17 12.97 17.31 6.33
CA ALA A 17 14.00 16.87 5.39
C ALA A 17 15.27 17.73 5.46
N GLU A 18 15.12 19.06 5.54
CA GLU A 18 16.24 19.98 5.71
C GLU A 18 16.99 19.75 7.04
N VAL A 19 16.26 19.53 8.14
CA VAL A 19 16.86 19.20 9.44
C VAL A 19 17.64 17.89 9.35
N LEU A 20 17.11 16.88 8.67
CA LEU A 20 17.77 15.59 8.52
C LEU A 20 19.06 15.71 7.70
N LEU A 21 19.02 16.46 6.59
CA LEU A 21 20.19 16.76 5.77
C LEU A 21 21.25 17.55 6.54
N LEU A 22 20.83 18.52 7.36
CA LEU A 22 21.74 19.27 8.22
C LEU A 22 22.37 18.34 9.26
N ALA A 23 21.57 17.50 9.91
CA ALA A 23 22.04 16.53 10.90
C ALA A 23 22.98 15.47 10.32
N GLU A 24 22.91 15.16 9.02
CA GLU A 24 23.90 14.34 8.32
C GLU A 24 25.23 15.06 8.14
N LYS A 25 25.21 16.37 7.84
CA LYS A 25 26.42 17.17 7.60
C LYS A 25 27.16 17.54 8.88
N ILE A 26 26.44 17.99 9.90
CA ILE A 26 27.04 18.56 11.13
C ILE A 26 26.80 17.71 12.38
N GLY A 27 26.03 16.63 12.26
CA GLY A 27 25.64 15.77 13.37
C GLY A 27 24.35 16.23 14.05
N VAL A 28 23.65 15.27 14.67
CA VAL A 28 22.33 15.48 15.29
C VAL A 28 22.37 16.52 16.41
N THR A 29 23.37 16.47 17.28
CA THR A 29 23.49 17.40 18.41
C THR A 29 23.64 18.84 17.94
N LYS A 30 24.57 19.10 17.00
CA LYS A 30 24.79 20.46 16.49
C LYS A 30 23.58 20.97 15.69
N ALA A 31 22.94 20.11 14.90
CA ALA A 31 21.73 20.48 14.16
C ALA A 31 20.56 20.79 15.11
N ALA A 32 20.42 20.01 16.19
CA ALA A 32 19.42 20.26 17.23
C ALA A 32 19.67 21.62 17.91
N ASP A 33 20.91 21.91 18.28
CA ASP A 33 21.28 23.19 18.91
C ASP A 33 21.03 24.39 17.99
N GLN A 34 21.41 24.29 16.71
CA GLN A 34 21.22 25.37 15.74
C GLN A 34 19.74 25.67 15.46
N LEU A 35 18.88 24.66 15.49
CA LEU A 35 17.46 24.78 15.14
C LEU A 35 16.55 24.89 16.37
N GLY A 36 17.11 24.86 17.58
CA GLY A 36 16.36 24.85 18.83
C GLY A 36 15.44 23.64 18.97
N LEU A 37 15.83 22.51 18.40
CA LEU A 37 15.08 21.25 18.41
C LEU A 37 15.66 20.31 19.47
N TYR A 38 14.85 19.36 19.91
CA TYR A 38 15.39 18.25 20.72
C TYR A 38 15.99 17.21 19.79
N GLY A 39 17.19 16.71 20.11
CA GLY A 39 17.83 15.64 19.32
C GLY A 39 16.95 14.40 19.16
N SER A 40 16.11 14.09 20.16
CA SER A 40 15.11 13.02 20.09
C SER A 40 14.09 13.21 18.96
N GLN A 41 13.71 14.44 18.62
CA GLN A 41 12.80 14.71 17.49
C GLN A 41 13.48 14.36 16.15
N ILE A 42 14.76 14.68 16.01
CA ILE A 42 15.53 14.39 14.79
C ILE A 42 15.65 12.86 14.62
N TYR A 43 15.95 12.13 15.69
CA TYR A 43 15.97 10.65 15.65
C TYR A 43 14.59 10.06 15.30
N GLN A 44 13.51 10.58 15.89
CA GLN A 44 12.15 10.14 15.57
C GLN A 44 11.80 10.41 14.09
N TRP A 45 12.22 11.55 13.54
CA TRP A 45 12.00 11.87 12.14
C TRP A 45 12.79 10.93 11.23
N ARG A 46 14.06 10.62 11.53
CA ARG A 46 14.82 9.61 10.76
C ARG A 46 14.08 8.28 10.69
N ALA A 47 13.69 7.74 11.84
CA ALA A 47 12.97 6.47 11.93
C ALA A 47 11.62 6.50 11.17
N THR A 48 10.92 7.65 11.21
CA THR A 48 9.64 7.80 10.50
C THR A 48 9.84 7.90 8.99
N THR A 49 10.88 8.58 8.52
CA THR A 49 11.20 8.72 7.09
C THR A 49 11.64 7.39 6.50
N GLU A 50 12.48 6.64 7.20
CA GLU A 50 12.91 5.29 6.79
C GLU A 50 11.72 4.33 6.71
N LYS A 51 10.86 4.33 7.74
CA LYS A 51 9.64 3.52 7.74
C LYS A 51 8.71 3.87 6.58
N ARG A 52 8.54 5.16 6.29
CA ARG A 52 7.72 5.65 5.15
C ARG A 52 8.30 5.21 3.81
N SER A 53 9.62 5.21 3.64
CA SER A 53 10.26 4.73 2.40
C SER A 53 9.98 3.26 2.18
N ASN A 54 10.22 2.44 3.21
CA ASN A 54 10.02 0.99 3.14
C ASN A 54 8.54 0.64 2.86
N THR A 55 7.59 1.31 3.55
CA THR A 55 6.16 1.11 3.26
C THR A 55 5.78 1.52 1.84
N ARG A 56 6.33 2.63 1.32
CA ARG A 56 6.03 3.13 -0.02
C ARG A 56 6.57 2.21 -1.12
N GLU A 57 7.76 1.66 -0.93
CA GLU A 57 8.35 0.67 -1.83
C GLU A 57 7.51 -0.61 -1.87
N HIS A 58 7.07 -1.09 -0.71
CA HIS A 58 6.21 -2.26 -0.61
C HIS A 58 4.84 -2.02 -1.26
N GLU A 59 4.21 -0.87 -1.01
CA GLU A 59 2.95 -0.47 -1.65
C GLU A 59 3.08 -0.35 -3.18
N SER A 60 4.20 0.18 -3.69
CA SER A 60 4.46 0.27 -5.13
C SER A 60 4.60 -1.11 -5.79
N SER A 61 5.29 -2.05 -5.12
CA SER A 61 5.41 -3.43 -5.57
C SER A 61 4.04 -4.13 -5.59
N LEU A 62 3.24 -3.96 -4.52
CA LEU A 62 1.88 -4.49 -4.44
C LEU A 62 0.94 -3.89 -5.49
N ALA A 63 1.10 -2.60 -5.84
CA ALA A 63 0.30 -1.96 -6.88
C ALA A 63 0.59 -2.54 -8.27
N THR A 64 1.86 -2.84 -8.55
CA THR A 64 2.29 -3.45 -9.81
C THR A 64 1.74 -4.87 -9.94
N GLU A 65 1.85 -5.66 -8.88
CA GLU A 65 1.31 -7.03 -8.88
C GLU A 65 -0.23 -7.03 -8.96
N ASN A 66 -0.91 -6.11 -8.26
CA ASN A 66 -2.35 -5.95 -8.40
C ASN A 66 -2.79 -5.61 -9.83
N ALA A 67 -2.04 -4.76 -10.54
CA ALA A 67 -2.34 -4.43 -11.92
C ALA A 67 -2.17 -5.64 -12.84
N ARG A 68 -1.12 -6.43 -12.63
CA ARG A 68 -0.88 -7.69 -13.35
C ARG A 68 -2.00 -8.71 -13.10
N LEU A 69 -2.33 -8.98 -11.84
CA LEU A 69 -3.37 -9.93 -11.46
C LEU A 69 -4.75 -9.52 -12.01
N LYS A 70 -5.06 -8.22 -12.04
CA LYS A 70 -6.31 -7.73 -12.65
C LYS A 70 -6.38 -8.01 -14.15
N ARG A 71 -5.26 -7.93 -14.88
CA ARG A 71 -5.21 -8.27 -16.31
C ARG A 71 -5.43 -9.76 -16.54
N GLU A 72 -4.71 -10.61 -15.80
CA GLU A 72 -4.84 -12.06 -15.89
C GLU A 72 -6.27 -12.51 -15.55
N LYS A 73 -6.87 -11.94 -14.50
CA LYS A 73 -8.27 -12.19 -14.16
C LYS A 73 -9.21 -11.82 -15.29
N ALA A 74 -9.04 -10.65 -15.90
CA ALA A 74 -9.89 -10.21 -17.01
C ALA A 74 -9.75 -11.13 -18.24
N ASP A 75 -8.56 -11.66 -18.50
CA ASP A 75 -8.33 -12.59 -19.62
C ASP A 75 -8.93 -13.98 -19.34
N LEU A 76 -8.81 -14.48 -18.11
CA LEU A 76 -9.49 -15.71 -17.68
C LEU A 76 -11.02 -15.57 -17.73
N GLU A 77 -11.57 -14.43 -17.33
CA GLU A 77 -13.01 -14.17 -17.39
C GLU A 77 -13.54 -14.21 -18.83
N LYS A 78 -12.80 -13.64 -19.80
CA LYS A 78 -13.13 -13.72 -21.23
C LYS A 78 -13.08 -15.16 -21.74
N GLU A 79 -12.08 -15.93 -21.34
CA GLU A 79 -11.96 -17.33 -21.75
C GLU A 79 -13.12 -18.17 -21.19
N VAL A 80 -13.47 -17.96 -19.91
CA VAL A 80 -14.65 -18.60 -19.29
C VAL A 80 -15.94 -18.22 -20.02
N GLU A 81 -16.11 -16.95 -20.38
CA GLU A 81 -17.29 -16.49 -21.12
C GLU A 81 -17.37 -17.12 -22.51
N PHE A 82 -16.24 -17.18 -23.22
CA PHE A 82 -16.15 -17.84 -24.52
C PHE A 82 -16.50 -19.34 -24.44
N LEU A 83 -15.95 -20.05 -23.45
CA LEU A 83 -16.23 -21.48 -23.23
C LEU A 83 -17.69 -21.73 -22.81
N LYS A 84 -18.27 -20.86 -21.97
CA LYS A 84 -19.69 -20.93 -21.61
C LYS A 84 -20.59 -20.74 -22.83
N ARG A 85 -20.25 -19.79 -23.70
CA ARG A 85 -20.99 -19.52 -24.93
C ARG A 85 -20.85 -20.64 -25.97
N ARG A 86 -19.77 -21.43 -25.88
CA ARG A 86 -19.49 -22.61 -26.72
C ARG A 86 -19.98 -23.94 -26.16
N ARG A 87 -20.35 -24.04 -24.88
CA ARG A 87 -21.04 -25.22 -24.37
C ARG A 87 -22.38 -25.33 -25.09
N PRO A 88 -22.64 -26.39 -25.88
CA PRO A 88 -24.00 -26.67 -26.31
C PRO A 88 -24.78 -26.97 -25.04
N THR A 89 -25.88 -26.26 -24.81
CA THR A 89 -26.90 -26.66 -23.84
C THR A 89 -27.46 -28.02 -24.28
N SER A 90 -26.81 -29.11 -23.87
CA SER A 90 -27.28 -30.47 -24.09
C SER A 90 -27.54 -31.12 -22.75
N GLN A 91 -28.79 -30.99 -22.28
CA GLN A 91 -29.55 -31.89 -21.42
C GLN A 91 -31.03 -31.51 -21.62
N ARG A 92 -32.01 -32.39 -21.87
CA ARG A 92 -32.09 -33.84 -21.93
C ARG A 92 -33.48 -34.19 -22.48
N THR A 93 -33.53 -35.28 -23.23
CA THR A 93 -34.64 -35.95 -23.92
C THR A 93 -35.97 -36.00 -23.16
N GLN A 94 -37.07 -35.53 -23.75
CA GLN A 94 -38.41 -36.00 -23.39
C GLN A 94 -38.70 -37.27 -24.20
N SER A 95 -38.34 -38.43 -23.65
CA SER A 95 -38.79 -39.73 -24.16
C SER A 95 -39.34 -40.54 -22.99
N ASN A 96 -40.66 -40.52 -22.84
CA ASN A 96 -41.52 -41.67 -22.53
C ASN A 96 -42.90 -41.19 -22.06
N ALA A 97 -43.84 -41.12 -23.01
CA ALA A 97 -45.27 -41.24 -22.72
C ALA A 97 -45.81 -42.32 -23.67
N PHE A 98 -45.88 -43.56 -23.18
CA PHE A 98 -46.72 -44.61 -23.78
C PHE A 98 -47.81 -44.93 -22.76
N PRO A 99 -49.10 -44.72 -23.08
CA PRO A 99 -50.19 -45.12 -22.21
C PRO A 99 -50.40 -46.64 -22.30
N VAL A 100 -50.47 -47.29 -21.16
CA VAL A 100 -50.90 -48.68 -21.04
C VAL A 100 -52.43 -48.69 -21.15
N HIS A 101 -52.98 -49.37 -22.15
CA HIS A 101 -54.38 -49.81 -22.18
C HIS A 101 -54.48 -51.21 -21.60
#